data_AF-A0A5F2I1G8-F1
#
_entry.id   AF-A0A5F2I1G8-F1
#
_cell.length_a   1.000
_cell.length_b   1.000
_cell.length_c   1.000
_cell.angle_alpha   90.00
_cell.angle_beta   90.00
_cell.angle_gamma   90.00
#
_symmetry.space_group_name_H-M   'P 1'
#
loop_
_entity.id
_entity.type
_entity.pdbx_description
1 polymer ?
#
loop_
_entity_poly.entity_id
_entity_poly.type
_entity_poly.pdbx_seq_one_letter_code
_entity_poly.pdbx_strand_id
1 'polypeptide(L)'
;AITRLGPRPTLIEWDTDVPVLDVLLGEAMWADMLTASIMFNRRQTARQAAAAKPRPAFPTPFADVRTSMPVLAAFAAAKAGPLLSNALTPLEGRYDVAA
;
A
#
# COMPACT_ATOMS: atom_id res chain seq x y z
N ALA A 1 0.32 -20.86 47.04
CA ALA A 1 0.51 -20.88 45.57
C ALA A 1 0.13 -19.55 44.90
N ILE A 2 -0.96 -18.89 45.35
CA ILE A 2 -1.51 -17.67 44.71
C ILE A 2 -0.60 -16.42 44.85
N THR A 3 0.21 -16.31 45.90
CA THR A 3 1.12 -15.17 46.14
C THR A 3 2.29 -15.05 45.15
N ARG A 4 2.51 -16.06 44.30
CA ARG A 4 3.56 -16.05 43.26
C ARG A 4 3.08 -15.45 41.92
N LEU A 5 1.78 -15.13 41.79
CA LEU A 5 1.16 -14.69 40.54
C LEU A 5 1.23 -13.17 40.29
N GLY A 6 1.98 -12.42 41.11
CA GLY A 6 2.12 -10.97 40.97
C GLY A 6 0.92 -10.18 41.50
N PRO A 7 0.83 -8.87 41.19
CA PRO A 7 -0.30 -8.03 41.54
C PRO A 7 -1.62 -8.67 41.11
N ARG A 8 -2.65 -8.50 41.94
CA ARG A 8 -3.95 -9.15 41.75
C ARG A 8 -4.47 -8.81 40.34
N PRO A 9 -4.68 -9.79 39.45
CA PRO A 9 -5.11 -9.51 38.09
C PRO A 9 -6.45 -8.77 38.16
N THR A 10 -6.49 -7.59 37.55
CA THR A 10 -7.74 -6.86 37.35
C THR A 10 -8.62 -7.73 36.46
N LEU A 11 -9.80 -8.07 36.96
CA LEU A 11 -10.80 -8.80 36.18
C LEU A 11 -11.16 -7.91 34.99
N ILE A 12 -10.78 -8.34 33.79
CA ILE A 12 -11.24 -7.72 32.55
C ILE A 12 -12.55 -8.44 32.23
N GLU A 13 -13.66 -7.73 32.36
CA GLU A 13 -14.96 -8.23 31.92
C GLU A 13 -14.93 -8.32 30.40
N TRP A 14 -14.71 -9.52 29.88
CA TRP A 14 -14.88 -9.85 28.46
C TRP A 14 -16.36 -10.09 28.12
N ASP A 15 -17.29 -9.56 28.93
CA ASP A 15 -18.72 -9.73 28.74
C ASP A 15 -19.20 -8.71 27.71
N THR A 16 -19.16 -9.13 26.45
CA THR A 16 -19.86 -8.48 25.35
C THR A 16 -20.79 -9.53 24.76
N ASP A 17 -22.05 -9.15 24.57
CA ASP A 17 -23.07 -10.02 23.99
C ASP A 17 -22.57 -10.63 22.67
N VAL A 18 -22.50 -11.96 22.62
CA VAL A 18 -22.06 -12.67 21.42
C VAL A 18 -23.18 -12.61 20.37
N PRO A 19 -22.94 -12.05 19.18
CA PRO A 19 -23.96 -11.95 18.15
C PRO A 19 -24.32 -13.33 17.58
N VAL A 20 -25.49 -13.41 16.93
CA VAL A 20 -25.96 -14.66 16.31
C VAL A 20 -25.04 -15.14 15.19
N LEU A 21 -25.03 -16.46 14.93
CA LEU A 21 -24.09 -17.11 14.01
C LEU A 21 -24.07 -16.49 12.61
N ASP A 22 -25.23 -16.12 12.06
CA ASP A 22 -25.31 -15.56 10.71
C ASP A 22 -24.58 -14.22 10.58
N VAL A 23 -24.57 -13.41 11.65
CA VAL A 23 -23.82 -12.15 11.70
C VAL A 23 -22.32 -12.44 11.71
N LEU A 24 -21.87 -13.36 12.55
CA LEU A 24 -20.47 -13.77 12.62
C LEU A 24 -19.94 -14.31 11.29
N LEU A 25 -20.73 -15.17 10.63
CA LEU A 25 -20.39 -15.71 9.31
C LEU A 25 -20.35 -14.62 8.23
N GLY A 26 -21.32 -13.69 8.28
CA GLY A 26 -21.32 -12.50 7.44
C GLY A 26 -20.02 -11.72 7.62
N GLU A 27 -19.71 -11.28 8.83
CA GLU A 27 -18.52 -10.49 9.16
C GLU A 27 -17.21 -11.19 8.77
N ALA A 28 -17.11 -12.50 9.02
CA ALA A 28 -15.95 -13.30 8.60
C ALA A 28 -15.77 -13.27 7.08
N MET A 29 -16.85 -13.43 6.31
CA MET A 29 -16.81 -13.33 4.85
C MET A 29 -16.34 -11.95 4.38
N TRP A 30 -16.81 -10.86 5.01
CA TRP A 30 -16.35 -9.50 4.68
C TRP A 30 -14.86 -9.32 4.97
N ALA A 31 -14.39 -9.82 6.12
CA ALA A 31 -12.98 -9.75 6.51
C ALA A 31 -12.07 -10.50 5.52
N ASP A 32 -12.49 -11.69 5.08
CA ASP A 32 -11.78 -12.48 4.09
C ASP A 32 -11.71 -11.76 2.74
N MET A 33 -12.83 -11.18 2.29
CA MET A 33 -12.91 -10.40 1.05
C MET A 33 -11.98 -9.18 1.09
N LEU A 34 -12.00 -8.42 2.18
CA LEU A 34 -11.12 -7.28 2.39
C LEU A 34 -9.66 -7.69 2.37
N THR A 35 -9.31 -8.77 3.08
CA THR A 35 -7.95 -9.32 3.09
C THR A 35 -7.48 -9.70 1.69
N ALA A 36 -8.31 -10.41 0.93
CA ALA A 36 -8.01 -10.81 -0.44
C ALA A 36 -7.78 -9.58 -1.34
N SER A 37 -8.62 -8.54 -1.21
CA SER A 37 -8.51 -7.31 -1.98
C SER A 37 -7.19 -6.56 -1.72
N ILE A 38 -6.79 -6.46 -0.45
CA ILE A 38 -5.53 -5.82 -0.04
C ILE A 38 -4.34 -6.60 -0.59
N MET A 39 -4.36 -7.93 -0.50
CA MET A 39 -3.28 -8.79 -1.02
C MET A 39 -3.16 -8.71 -2.54
N PHE A 40 -4.29 -8.65 -3.24
CA PHE A 40 -4.32 -8.46 -4.69
C PHE A 40 -3.70 -7.12 -5.08
N ASN A 41 -4.13 -6.02 -4.43
CA ASN A 41 -3.59 -4.69 -4.68
C ASN A 41 -2.07 -4.65 -4.45
N ARG A 42 -1.61 -5.17 -3.31
CA ARG A 42 -0.18 -5.22 -2.97
C ARG A 42 0.64 -5.96 -4.03
N ARG A 43 0.12 -7.09 -4.54
CA ARG A 43 0.77 -7.88 -5.59
C ARG A 43 0.81 -7.12 -6.91
N GLN A 44 -0.26 -6.41 -7.27
CA GLN A 44 -0.32 -5.59 -8.48
C GLN A 44 0.69 -4.45 -8.41
N THR A 45 0.76 -3.73 -7.29
CA THR A 45 1.73 -2.65 -7.06
C THR A 45 3.17 -3.16 -7.15
N ALA A 46 3.48 -4.32 -6.55
CA ALA A 46 4.81 -4.92 -6.65
C ALA A 46 5.19 -5.29 -8.10
N ARG A 47 4.23 -5.82 -8.88
CA ARG A 47 4.44 -6.12 -10.31
C ARG A 47 4.70 -4.86 -11.12
N GLN A 48 3.96 -3.79 -10.87
CA GLN A 48 4.18 -2.49 -11.53
C GLN A 48 5.56 -1.93 -11.18
N ALA A 49 5.97 -1.98 -9.92
CA ALA A 49 7.30 -1.56 -9.50
C ALA A 49 8.43 -2.38 -10.17
N ALA A 50 8.24 -3.70 -10.31
CA ALA A 50 9.20 -4.55 -11.01
C ALA A 50 9.27 -4.23 -12.51
N ALA A 51 8.14 -3.93 -13.15
CA ALA A 51 8.08 -3.51 -14.56
C ALA A 51 8.67 -2.10 -14.78
N ALA A 52 8.56 -1.22 -13.78
CA ALA A 52 9.14 0.12 -13.81
C ALA A 52 10.65 0.13 -13.51
N LYS A 53 11.23 -0.97 -13.02
CA LYS A 53 12.68 -1.05 -12.80
C LYS A 53 13.38 -0.97 -14.16
N PRO A 54 14.24 0.04 -14.40
CA PRO A 54 14.94 0.14 -15.67
C PRO A 54 15.78 -1.13 -15.87
N ARG A 55 15.53 -1.82 -16.99
CA ARG A 55 16.41 -2.89 -17.49
C ARG A 55 17.83 -2.33 -17.47
N PRO A 56 18.84 -3.01 -16.89
CA PRO A 56 20.21 -2.56 -17.02
C PRO A 56 20.49 -2.40 -18.51
N ALA A 57 20.76 -1.18 -18.94
CA ALA A 57 21.14 -0.87 -20.30
C ALA A 57 22.45 -1.60 -20.53
N PHE A 58 22.41 -2.74 -21.22
CA PHE A 58 23.61 -3.25 -21.84
C PHE A 58 24.12 -2.14 -22.76
N PRO A 59 25.37 -1.68 -22.62
CA PRO A 59 25.90 -0.67 -23.51
C PRO A 59 25.87 -1.27 -24.92
N THR A 60 24.91 -0.85 -25.73
CA THR A 60 24.89 -1.20 -27.15
C THR A 60 26.09 -0.50 -27.78
N PRO A 61 27.06 -1.22 -28.37
CA PRO A 61 28.29 -0.63 -28.88
C PRO A 61 28.12 0.26 -30.12
N PHE A 62 26.88 0.59 -30.51
CA PHE A 62 26.55 1.35 -31.71
C PHE A 62 25.77 2.65 -31.43
N ALA A 63 25.83 3.18 -30.20
CA ALA A 63 25.13 4.41 -29.82
C ALA A 63 25.82 5.71 -30.30
N ASP A 64 26.58 5.65 -31.40
CA ASP A 64 27.22 6.82 -32.01
C ASP A 64 26.72 7.07 -33.44
N VAL A 65 25.42 6.87 -33.65
CA VAL A 65 24.72 7.43 -34.80
C VAL A 65 23.90 8.61 -34.28
N ARG A 66 24.44 9.82 -34.45
CA ARG A 66 23.70 11.08 -34.38
C ARG A 66 22.45 10.95 -35.24
N THR A 67 21.35 10.53 -34.62
CA THR A 67 20.05 10.37 -35.27
C THR A 67 19.50 11.76 -35.51
N SER A 68 19.72 12.29 -36.71
CA SER A 68 19.16 13.54 -37.22
C SER A 68 17.66 13.41 -37.57
N MET A 69 16.91 12.55 -36.88
CA MET A 69 15.47 12.38 -37.14
C MET A 69 14.64 12.95 -35.98
N PRO A 70 14.12 14.18 -36.10
CA PRO A 70 13.34 14.83 -35.04
C PRO A 70 12.04 14.10 -34.70
N VAL A 71 11.51 13.29 -35.62
CA VAL A 71 10.24 12.56 -35.45
C VAL A 71 10.32 11.48 -34.37
N LEU A 72 11.44 10.75 -34.28
CA LEU A 72 11.63 9.71 -33.25
C LEU A 72 11.83 10.31 -31.86
N ALA A 73 12.49 11.47 -31.76
CA ALA A 73 12.67 12.19 -30.50
C ALA A 73 11.35 12.72 -29.94
N ALA A 74 10.48 13.28 -30.80
CA ALA A 74 9.17 13.76 -30.40
C ALA A 74 8.27 12.62 -29.87
N PHE A 75 8.33 11.44 -30.49
CA PHE A 75 7.56 10.27 -30.03
C PHE A 75 8.05 9.75 -28.67
N ALA A 76 9.37 9.73 -28.43
CA ALA A 76 9.94 9.34 -27.15
C ALA A 76 9.56 10.33 -26.02
N ALA A 77 9.53 11.64 -26.32
CA ALA A 77 9.13 12.66 -25.37
C ALA A 77 7.65 12.57 -24.98
N ALA A 78 6.76 12.24 -25.92
CA ALA A 78 5.32 12.09 -25.64
C ALA A 78 4.99 10.90 -24.71
N LYS A 79 5.82 9.85 -24.71
CA LYS A 79 5.63 8.66 -23.87
C LYS A 79 6.08 8.88 -22.41
N ALA A 80 6.99 9.83 -22.18
CA ALA A 80 7.42 10.26 -20.87
C ALA A 80 6.46 11.35 -20.33
N GLY A 81 5.23 10.96 -19.99
CA GLY A 81 4.28 11.87 -19.35
C GLY A 81 4.80 12.39 -18.00
N PRO A 82 4.37 13.58 -17.54
CA PRO A 82 4.86 14.16 -16.30
C PRO A 82 4.48 13.27 -15.12
N LEU A 83 5.46 12.80 -14.36
CA LEU A 83 5.23 12.31 -13.01
C LEU A 83 4.86 13.52 -12.16
N LEU A 84 3.58 13.85 -12.09
CA LEU A 84 3.06 14.74 -11.06
C LEU A 84 3.37 14.05 -9.72
N SER A 85 4.40 14.56 -9.05
CA SER A 85 4.78 14.18 -7.71
C SER A 85 3.60 14.55 -6.80
N ASN A 86 2.76 13.58 -6.46
CA ASN A 86 1.68 13.75 -5.52
C ASN A 86 2.28 13.78 -4.11
N ALA A 87 2.92 14.89 -3.76
CA ALA A 87 3.32 15.19 -2.40
C ALA A 87 2.04 15.44 -1.59
N LEU A 88 1.54 14.37 -0.96
CA LEU A 88 0.53 14.48 0.08
C LEU A 88 1.11 15.36 1.19
N THR A 89 0.56 16.56 1.34
CA THR A 89 0.76 17.39 2.52
C THR A 89 0.14 16.64 3.69
N PRO A 90 0.86 16.33 4.78
CA PRO A 90 0.21 15.83 5.97
C PRO A 90 -0.61 16.99 6.55
N LEU A 91 -1.93 16.82 6.57
CA LEU A 91 -2.83 17.73 7.24
C LEU A 91 -2.55 17.60 8.75
N GLU A 92 -1.75 18.51 9.30
CA GLU A 92 -1.60 18.68 10.75
C GLU A 92 -2.97 19.10 11.30
N GLY A 93 -3.77 18.10 11.68
CA GLY A 93 -4.96 18.29 12.49
C GLY A 93 -4.55 18.64 13.91
N ARG A 94 -4.48 19.94 14.19
CA ARG A 94 -4.51 20.48 15.57
C ARG A 94 -5.85 20.08 16.20
N TYR A 95 -5.81 19.20 17.19
CA TYR A 95 -6.91 19.01 18.14
C TYR A 95 -6.66 19.92 19.35
N ASP A 96 -7.36 21.04 19.41
CA ASP A 96 -7.47 21.82 20.65
C ASP A 96 -8.47 21.09 21.55
N VAL A 97 -7.98 20.45 22.62
CA VAL A 97 -8.83 19.87 23.67
C VAL A 97 -9.21 21.00 24.62
N ALA A 98 -10.45 21.47 24.50
CA ALA A 98 -11.10 22.32 25.48
C ALA A 98 -12.27 21.55 26.11
N ALA A 99 -12.10 21.18 27.39
CA ALA A 99 -13.09 21.17 28.47
C ALA A 99 -12.57 20.27 29.61
#